data_AF-A0A2A5XF87-F1
#
_entry.id   AF-A0A2A5XF87-F1
#
_cell.length_a   1.000
_cell.length_b   1.000
_cell.length_c   1.000
_cell.angle_alpha   90.00
_cell.angle_beta   90.00
_cell.angle_gamma   90.00
#
_symmetry.space_group_name_H-M   'P 1'
#
loop_
_entity.id
_entity.type
_entity.pdbx_description
1 polymer ?
#
loop_
_entity_poly.entity_id
_entity_poly.type
_entity_poly.pdbx_seq_one_letter_code
_entity_poly.pdbx_strand_id
1 'polypeptide(L)' 'GFEEYIRNGNLCLIEWPEIAIKMIDKDFVHIKLKEISKTKRSIEIKSL' A
#
# COMPACT_ATOMS: atom_id res chain seq x y z
N GLY A 1 -14.83 1.11 10.88
CA GLY A 1 -14.80 0.82 9.43
C GLY A 1 -13.37 0.84 8.93
N PHE A 2 -13.08 1.32 7.72
CA PHE A 2 -11.70 1.43 7.19
C PHE A 2 -10.77 2.21 8.13
N GLU A 3 -11.19 3.40 8.58
CA GLU A 3 -10.39 4.25 9.47
C GLU A 3 -9.99 3.56 10.79
N GLU A 4 -10.80 2.62 11.28
CA GLU A 4 -10.52 1.89 12.52
C GLU A 4 -9.33 0.94 12.34
N TYR A 5 -9.21 0.31 11.17
CA TYR A 5 -8.06 -0.52 10.82
C TYR A 5 -6.79 0.33 10.71
N ILE A 6 -6.87 1.51 10.09
CA ILE A 6 -5.72 2.42 9.95
C ILE A 6 -5.29 2.99 11.31
N ARG A 7 -6.23 3.24 12.23
CA ARG A 7 -5.96 3.93 13.49
C ARG A 7 -5.46 3.02 14.61
N ASN A 8 -5.81 1.73 14.61
CA ASN A 8 -5.52 0.83 15.73
C ASN A 8 -4.04 0.39 15.89
N GLY A 9 -3.15 0.79 14.97
CA GLY A 9 -1.71 0.53 15.06
C GLY A 9 -1.29 -0.86 14.56
N ASN A 10 -2.23 -1.66 14.02
CA ASN A 10 -1.91 -2.94 13.41
C ASN A 10 -1.32 -2.76 12.00
N LEU A 11 -0.57 -3.76 11.54
CA LEU A 11 -0.11 -3.83 10.16
C LEU A 11 -1.31 -4.00 9.22
N CYS A 12 -1.48 -3.07 8.29
CA CYS A 12 -2.47 -3.14 7.22
C CYS A 12 -1.78 -3.33 5.87
N LEU A 13 -2.19 -4.36 5.12
CA LEU A 13 -1.80 -4.54 3.72
C LEU A 13 -3.01 -4.18 2.85
N ILE A 14 -2.86 -3.16 2.02
CA ILE A 14 -3.95 -2.59 1.22
C ILE A 14 -3.62 -2.79 -0.25
N GLU A 15 -4.45 -3.57 -0.94
CA GLU A 15 -4.41 -3.66 -2.40
C GLU A 15 -5.19 -2.50 -3.03
N TRP A 16 -4.78 -2.07 -4.22
CA TRP A 16 -5.36 -0.93 -4.95
C TRP A 16 -5.47 0.34 -4.07
N PRO A 17 -4.37 0.78 -3.43
CA PRO A 17 -4.40 1.86 -2.46
C PRO A 17 -4.90 3.18 -3.05
N GLU A 18 -4.80 3.41 -4.36
CA GLU A 18 -5.25 4.63 -5.04
C GLU A 18 -6.71 5.01 -4.78
N ILE A 19 -7.56 4.03 -4.44
CA ILE A 19 -8.97 4.26 -4.12
C ILE A 19 -9.11 4.98 -2.78
N ALA A 20 -8.23 4.68 -1.82
CA ALA A 20 -8.33 5.14 -0.44
C ALA A 20 -7.12 5.92 0.07
N ILE A 21 -6.08 6.14 -0.76
CA ILE A 21 -4.80 6.73 -0.33
C ILE A 21 -4.97 8.14 0.24
N LYS A 22 -5.97 8.89 -0.23
CA LYS A 22 -6.32 10.22 0.28
C LYS A 22 -6.88 10.19 1.71
N MET A 23 -7.32 9.02 2.19
CA MET A 23 -7.86 8.81 3.53
C MET A 23 -6.81 8.26 4.50
N ILE A 24 -5.61 7.94 4.03
CA ILE A 24 -4.50 7.48 4.86
C ILE A 24 -3.75 8.71 5.35
N ASP A 25 -3.91 9.04 6.62
CA ASP A 25 -3.39 10.23 7.29
C ASP A 25 -2.06 9.99 8.04
N LYS A 26 -1.36 8.90 7.72
CA LYS A 26 -0.12 8.45 8.37
C LYS A 26 0.93 8.12 7.34
N ASP A 27 2.19 8.14 7.76
CA ASP A 27 3.30 7.63 6.95
C ASP A 27 3.04 6.17 6.55
N PHE A 28 3.32 5.84 5.30
CA PHE A 28 3.16 4.47 4.80
C PHE A 28 4.27 4.07 3.84
N VAL A 29 4.45 2.77 3.71
CA VAL A 29 5.34 2.20 2.69
C VAL A 29 4.50 1.87 1.46
N HIS A 30 4.73 2.59 0.39
CA HIS A 30 4.13 2.33 -0.91
C HIS A 30 4.95 1.26 -1.65
N ILE A 31 4.32 0.11 -1.93
CA ILE A 31 4.91 -0.97 -2.71
C ILE A 31 4.22 -1.02 -4.07
N LYS A 32 5.00 -0.87 -5.14
CA LYS A 32 4.51 -0.99 -6.51
C LYS A 32 5.11 -2.22 -7.18
N LEU A 33 4.25 -3.12 -7.65
CA LEU A 33 4.62 -4.29 -8.43
C LEU A 33 4.42 -3.98 -9.91
N LYS A 34 5.41 -4.29 -10.75
CA LYS A 34 5.30 -4.19 -12.21
C LYS A 34 5.75 -5.49 -12.87
N GLU A 35 5.00 -5.94 -13.86
CA GLU A 35 5.37 -7.11 -14.64
C GLU A 35 6.54 -6.84 -15.57
N ILE A 36 7.57 -7.70 -15.49
CA ILE A 36 8.69 -7.72 -16.44
C ILE A 36 8.48 -8.86 -17.45
N SER A 37 8.06 -10.02 -16.97
CA SER A 37 7.74 -11.20 -17.79
C SER A 37 6.79 -12.12 -17.02
N LYS A 38 6.32 -13.21 -17.67
CA LYS A 38 5.39 -14.18 -17.06
C LYS A 38 5.77 -14.61 -15.65
N THR A 39 7.06 -14.84 -15.38
CA THR A 39 7.57 -15.32 -14.08
C THR A 39 8.37 -14.29 -13.30
N LYS A 40 8.53 -13.06 -13.81
CA LYS A 40 9.37 -12.02 -13.17
C LYS A 40 8.60 -10.73 -12.95
N ARG A 41 8.71 -10.16 -11.75
CA ARG A 41 8.15 -8.86 -11.36
C ARG A 41 9.26 -7.96 -10.85
N SER A 42 9.16 -6.66 -11.09
CA SER A 42 9.93 -5.64 -10.36
C SER A 42 9.11 -5.13 -9.19
N ILE A 43 9.79 -4.83 -8.10
CA ILE A 43 9.22 -4.23 -6.89
C ILE A 43 9.89 -2.88 -6.69
N GLU A 44 9.09 -1.84 -6.56
CA GLU A 44 9.52 -0.51 -6.15
C GLU A 44 8.96 -0.21 -4.76
N ILE A 45 9.79 0.25 -3.84
CA ILE A 45 9.43 0.52 -2.44
C ILE A 45 9.74 1.99 -2.15
N LYS A 46 8.77 2.73 -1.62
CA LYS A 46 8.89 4.14 -1.24
C LYS A 46 8.25 4.38 0.12
N SER A 47 8.89 5.16 0.96
CA SER A 47 8.27 5.73 2.17
C SER A 47 7.64 7.08 1.80
N LEU A 48 6.37 7.27 2.12
CA LEU A 48 5.57 8.46 1.80
C LEU A 48 4.80 8.96 3.02
#